data_AF-A0A321LR96-F1
#
_entry.id   AF-A0A321LR96-F1
#
_cell.length_a   1.000
_cell.length_b   1.000
_cell.length_c   1.000
_cell.angle_alpha   90.00
_cell.angle_beta   90.00
_cell.angle_gamma   90.00
#
_symmetry.space_group_name_H-M   'P 1'
#
loop_
_entity.id
_entity.type
_entity.pdbx_description
1 polymer ?
#
loop_
_entity_poly.entity_id
_entity_poly.type
_entity_poly.pdbx_seq_one_letter_code
_entity_poly.pdbx_strand_id
1 'polypeptide(L)'
;MREARVLESGTYVGGSRESITDLLGDLVGNSAALVRDELALARCEVSDKITGLRPGILLVAVGAVISLGSLLTLSAAAVIALAPAIGWPASALVIGLALGLVSMTVILIGVNKIRRLNLAPAQTIETLIEDKEWLKQLT
;
A
#
# COMPACT_ATOMS: atom_id res chain seq x y z
N MET A 1 -37.49 65.00 48.34
CA MET A 1 -37.85 63.59 48.63
C MET A 1 -37.98 62.85 47.31
N ARG A 2 -37.41 61.63 47.26
CA ARG A 2 -37.60 60.60 46.23
C ARG A 2 -37.07 60.94 44.83
N GLU A 3 -35.79 60.62 44.59
CA GLU A 3 -35.33 59.87 43.40
C GLU A 3 -34.02 59.17 43.80
N ALA A 4 -34.14 58.12 44.60
CA ALA A 4 -33.05 57.23 44.98
C ALA A 4 -33.44 55.82 44.53
N ARG A 5 -33.18 55.50 43.27
CA ARG A 5 -33.18 54.14 42.70
C ARG A 5 -32.63 54.25 41.28
N VAL A 6 -31.90 53.23 40.82
CA VAL A 6 -31.13 53.16 39.55
C VAL A 6 -29.75 53.80 39.80
N LEU A 7 -28.72 53.05 40.22
CA LEU A 7 -28.04 52.00 39.45
C LEU A 7 -27.49 50.91 40.39
N GLU A 8 -28.24 49.82 40.57
CA GLU A 8 -27.65 48.53 40.95
C GLU A 8 -27.65 47.61 39.73
N SER A 9 -26.71 46.67 39.76
CA SER A 9 -26.42 45.61 38.79
C SER A 9 -25.58 46.03 37.57
N GLY A 10 -24.29 46.27 37.85
CA GLY A 10 -23.27 45.65 37.02
C GLY A 10 -23.50 44.14 37.03
N THR A 11 -24.24 43.65 36.05
CA THR A 11 -24.22 42.25 35.65
C THR A 11 -22.79 41.96 35.23
N TYR A 12 -22.00 41.44 36.15
CA TYR A 12 -20.88 40.59 35.79
C TYR A 12 -21.49 39.49 34.93
N VAL A 13 -21.38 39.66 33.61
CA VAL A 13 -21.44 38.55 32.66
C VAL A 13 -20.48 37.55 33.26
N GLY A 14 -21.04 36.48 33.84
CA GLY A 14 -20.27 35.35 34.33
C GLY A 14 -19.43 34.91 33.15
N GLY A 15 -18.18 35.37 33.16
CA GLY A 15 -17.17 34.87 32.26
C GLY A 15 -17.01 33.43 32.66
N SER A 16 -17.73 32.55 31.97
CA SER A 16 -17.17 31.28 31.58
C SER A 16 -15.92 31.62 30.80
N ARG A 17 -14.85 31.96 31.53
CA ARG A 17 -13.49 31.81 31.06
C ARG A 17 -13.47 30.34 30.68
N GLU A 18 -13.58 30.05 29.38
CA GLU A 18 -13.20 28.74 28.87
C GLU A 18 -11.94 28.35 29.62
N SER A 19 -12.05 27.29 30.39
CA SER A 19 -10.93 26.83 31.18
C SER A 19 -9.81 26.52 30.19
N ILE A 20 -8.55 26.74 30.56
CA ILE A 20 -7.42 26.24 29.79
C ILE A 20 -7.60 24.73 29.50
N THR A 21 -8.31 24.03 30.38
CA THR A 21 -8.76 22.64 30.22
C THR A 21 -9.75 22.42 29.06
N ASP A 22 -10.69 23.33 28.81
CA ASP A 22 -11.64 23.23 27.69
C ASP A 22 -10.93 23.47 26.35
N LEU A 23 -10.05 24.48 26.28
CA LEU A 23 -9.27 24.76 25.06
C LEU A 23 -8.28 23.63 24.71
N LEU A 24 -7.71 22.96 25.73
CA LEU A 24 -6.90 21.76 25.53
C LEU A 24 -7.73 20.57 25.07
N GLY A 25 -8.96 20.41 25.59
CA GLY A 25 -9.91 19.39 25.16
C GLY A 25 -10.29 19.55 23.69
N ASP A 26 -10.59 20.78 23.27
CA ASP A 26 -10.89 21.11 21.88
C ASP A 26 -9.67 20.90 20.97
N LEU A 27 -8.46 21.29 21.40
CA LEU A 27 -7.24 21.08 20.61
C LEU A 27 -6.92 19.58 20.40
N VAL A 28 -7.12 18.74 21.43
CA VAL A 28 -6.94 17.29 21.34
C VAL A 28 -8.01 16.68 20.42
N GLY A 29 -9.27 17.11 20.54
CA GLY A 29 -10.37 16.69 19.67
C GLY A 29 -10.12 17.04 18.20
N ASN A 30 -9.65 18.27 17.94
CA ASN A 30 -9.35 18.75 16.59
C ASN A 30 -8.11 18.08 15.99
N SER A 31 -7.11 17.75 16.81
CA SER A 31 -5.92 16.99 16.38
C SER A 31 -6.29 15.55 16.01
N ALA A 32 -7.17 14.91 16.78
CA ALA A 32 -7.70 13.58 16.46
C ALA A 32 -8.54 13.59 15.17
N ALA A 33 -9.26 14.68 14.88
CA ALA A 33 -9.96 14.86 13.62
C ALA A 33 -8.98 14.96 12.44
N LEU A 34 -7.93 15.77 12.53
CA LEU A 34 -6.90 15.89 11.49
C LEU A 34 -6.23 14.55 11.15
N VAL A 35 -5.87 13.76 12.17
CA VAL A 35 -5.23 12.44 11.96
C VAL A 35 -6.17 11.49 11.22
N ARG A 36 -7.46 11.52 11.54
CA ARG A 36 -8.47 10.70 10.84
C ARG A 36 -8.64 11.11 9.39
N ASP A 37 -8.57 12.41 9.11
CA ASP A 37 -8.68 12.95 7.76
C ASP A 37 -7.46 12.62 6.91
N GLU A 38 -6.25 12.75 7.46
CA GLU A 38 -5.01 12.36 6.78
C GLU A 38 -4.98 10.85 6.48
N LEU A 39 -5.47 10.02 7.41
CA LEU A 39 -5.62 8.59 7.18
C LEU A 39 -6.67 8.28 6.11
N ALA A 40 -7.78 9.03 6.06
CA ALA A 40 -8.80 8.88 5.02
C ALA A 40 -8.25 9.27 3.64
N LEU A 41 -7.46 10.35 3.57
CA LEU A 41 -6.80 10.80 2.35
C LEU A 41 -5.73 9.80 1.87
N ALA A 42 -4.87 9.33 2.77
CA ALA A 42 -3.86 8.32 2.47
C ALA A 42 -4.51 7.01 1.98
N ARG A 43 -5.62 6.59 2.59
CA ARG A 43 -6.40 5.44 2.10
C ARG A 43 -6.97 5.68 0.71
N CYS A 44 -7.47 6.89 0.44
CA CYS A 44 -7.98 7.27 -0.87
C CYS A 44 -6.87 7.21 -1.93
N GLU A 45 -5.72 7.82 -1.67
CA GLU A 45 -4.60 7.81 -2.60
C GLU A 45 -4.06 6.39 -2.86
N VAL A 46 -3.96 5.54 -1.83
CA VAL A 46 -3.58 4.13 -2.02
C VAL A 46 -4.62 3.41 -2.89
N SER A 47 -5.91 3.62 -2.61
CA SER A 47 -7.00 3.05 -3.41
C SER A 47 -6.92 3.51 -4.87
N ASP A 48 -6.66 4.79 -5.12
CA ASP A 48 -6.53 5.36 -6.46
C ASP A 48 -5.30 4.83 -7.23
N LYS A 49 -4.16 4.66 -6.54
CA LYS A 49 -3.00 4.00 -7.15
C LYS A 49 -3.32 2.55 -7.52
N ILE A 50 -4.06 1.81 -6.67
CA ILE A 50 -4.47 0.42 -6.94
C ILE A 50 -5.50 0.34 -8.07
N THR A 51 -6.48 1.25 -8.12
CA THR A 51 -7.50 1.26 -9.17
C THR A 51 -6.89 1.60 -10.53
N GLY A 52 -5.89 2.48 -10.57
CA GLY A 52 -5.12 2.79 -11.77
C GLY A 52 -4.34 1.59 -12.35
N LEU A 53 -3.96 0.61 -11.51
CA LEU A 53 -3.26 -0.62 -11.94
C LEU A 53 -4.22 -1.66 -12.58
N ARG A 54 -5.52 -1.59 -12.32
CA ARG A 54 -6.52 -2.59 -12.76
C ARG A 54 -6.52 -2.88 -14.26
N PRO A 55 -6.60 -1.88 -15.18
CA PRO A 55 -6.61 -2.17 -16.61
C PRO A 55 -5.28 -2.78 -17.09
N GLY A 56 -4.16 -2.37 -16.50
CA GLY A 56 -2.84 -2.93 -16.81
C GLY A 56 -2.72 -4.41 -16.45
N ILE A 57 -3.24 -4.81 -15.29
CA ILE A 57 -3.23 -6.21 -14.85
C ILE A 57 -3.98 -7.11 -15.82
N LEU A 58 -5.14 -6.67 -16.33
CA LEU A 58 -5.92 -7.46 -17.29
C LEU A 58 -5.17 -7.66 -18.61
N LEU A 59 -4.57 -6.60 -19.16
CA LEU A 59 -3.74 -6.66 -20.36
C LEU A 59 -2.54 -7.59 -20.19
N VAL A 60 -1.85 -7.51 -19.04
CA VAL A 60 -0.72 -8.40 -18.71
C VAL A 60 -1.18 -9.85 -18.62
N ALA A 61 -2.33 -10.13 -18.00
CA ALA A 61 -2.87 -11.48 -17.89
C ALA A 61 -3.21 -12.07 -19.27
N VAL A 62 -3.89 -11.31 -20.13
CA VAL A 62 -4.20 -11.74 -21.51
C VAL A 62 -2.90 -11.96 -22.31
N GLY A 63 -1.96 -11.03 -22.22
CA GLY A 63 -0.65 -11.15 -22.86
C GLY A 63 0.13 -12.38 -22.40
N ALA A 64 0.06 -12.73 -21.12
CA ALA A 64 0.70 -13.93 -20.59
C ALA A 64 0.12 -15.22 -21.18
N VAL A 65 -1.21 -15.31 -21.33
CA VAL A 65 -1.89 -16.46 -21.95
C VAL A 65 -1.49 -16.59 -23.42
N ILE A 66 -1.50 -15.48 -24.18
CA ILE A 66 -1.08 -15.48 -25.59
C ILE A 66 0.39 -15.89 -25.71
N SER A 67 1.26 -15.33 -24.87
CA SER A 67 2.68 -15.64 -24.85
C SER A 67 2.94 -17.12 -24.57
N LEU A 68 2.16 -17.75 -23.69
CA LEU A 68 2.26 -19.18 -23.43
C LEU A 68 1.94 -20.01 -24.70
N GLY A 69 0.85 -19.67 -25.40
CA GLY A 69 0.49 -20.34 -26.66
C GLY A 69 1.54 -20.15 -27.75
N SER A 70 2.08 -18.93 -27.90
CA SER A 70 3.17 -18.64 -28.83
C SER A 70 4.45 -19.40 -28.46
N LEU A 71 4.79 -19.51 -27.17
CA LEU A 71 5.98 -20.22 -26.70
C LEU A 71 5.90 -21.71 -26.96
N LEU A 72 4.73 -22.33 -26.74
CA LEU A 72 4.50 -23.75 -27.09
C LEU A 72 4.62 -23.99 -28.59
N THR A 73 4.06 -23.10 -29.41
CA THR A 73 4.14 -23.17 -30.87
C THR A 73 5.58 -23.03 -31.37
N LEU A 74 6.35 -22.08 -30.83
CA LEU A 74 7.78 -21.92 -31.14
C LEU A 74 8.61 -23.11 -30.67
N SER A 75 8.29 -23.67 -29.50
CA SER A 75 8.96 -24.87 -28.98
C SER A 75 8.75 -26.06 -29.92
N ALA A 76 7.51 -26.28 -30.37
CA ALA A 76 7.20 -27.33 -31.35
C ALA A 76 7.95 -27.10 -32.68
N ALA A 77 7.95 -25.87 -33.20
CA ALA A 77 8.68 -25.52 -34.41
C ALA A 77 10.19 -25.77 -34.28
N ALA A 78 10.79 -25.41 -33.13
CA ALA A 78 12.21 -25.66 -32.86
C ALA A 78 12.53 -27.15 -32.79
N VAL A 79 11.67 -27.96 -32.17
CA VAL A 79 11.83 -29.41 -32.13
C VAL A 79 11.76 -30.01 -33.53
N ILE A 80 10.78 -29.60 -34.35
CA ILE A 80 10.63 -30.05 -35.73
C ILE A 80 11.86 -29.66 -36.57
N ALA A 81 12.36 -28.44 -36.41
CA ALA A 81 13.53 -27.95 -37.14
C ALA A 81 14.81 -28.71 -36.77
N LEU A 82 14.95 -29.13 -35.51
CA LEU A 82 16.14 -29.84 -35.01
C LEU A 82 16.06 -31.36 -35.17
N ALA A 83 14.84 -31.92 -35.27
CA ALA A 83 14.60 -33.37 -35.39
C ALA A 83 15.39 -34.07 -36.52
N PRO A 84 15.62 -33.49 -37.72
CA PRO A 84 16.42 -34.13 -38.76
C PRO A 84 17.89 -34.35 -38.38
N ALA A 85 18.42 -33.58 -37.41
CA ALA A 85 19.83 -33.66 -37.03
C ALA A 85 20.09 -34.71 -35.94
N ILE A 86 19.22 -34.80 -34.93
CA ILE A 86 19.45 -35.62 -33.72
C ILE A 86 18.27 -36.53 -33.33
N GLY A 87 17.18 -36.51 -34.11
CA GLY A 87 15.96 -37.26 -33.84
C GLY A 87 14.99 -36.55 -32.90
N TRP A 88 13.70 -36.89 -33.03
CA TRP A 88 12.60 -36.30 -32.26
C TRP A 88 12.79 -36.29 -30.72
N PRO A 89 13.12 -37.42 -30.06
CA PRO A 89 13.23 -37.43 -28.60
C PRO A 89 14.40 -36.59 -28.09
N ALA A 90 15.55 -36.62 -28.77
CA ALA A 90 16.71 -35.83 -28.39
C ALA A 90 16.46 -34.32 -28.61
N SER A 91 15.83 -33.94 -29.72
CA SER A 91 15.44 -32.55 -29.99
C SER A 91 14.50 -31.99 -28.93
N ALA A 92 13.47 -32.75 -28.53
CA ALA A 92 12.54 -32.34 -27.48
C ALA A 92 13.25 -32.10 -26.14
N LEU A 93 14.19 -32.98 -25.76
CA LEU A 93 14.98 -32.81 -24.54
C LEU A 93 15.89 -31.59 -24.58
N VAL A 94 16.62 -31.38 -25.69
CA VAL A 94 17.54 -30.24 -25.84
C VAL A 94 16.80 -28.91 -25.78
N ILE A 95 15.71 -28.77 -26.54
CA ILE A 95 14.90 -27.54 -26.56
C ILE A 95 14.21 -27.33 -25.21
N GLY A 96 13.64 -28.37 -24.63
CA GLY A 96 13.01 -28.31 -23.32
C GLY A 96 13.98 -27.90 -22.21
N LEU A 97 15.21 -28.42 -22.22
CA LEU A 97 16.23 -28.08 -21.24
C LEU A 97 16.74 -26.64 -21.43
N ALA A 98 16.94 -26.20 -22.68
CA ALA A 98 17.31 -24.82 -22.97
C ALA A 98 16.27 -23.81 -22.47
N LEU A 99 14.99 -24.04 -22.79
CA LEU A 99 13.88 -23.21 -22.29
C LEU A 99 13.71 -23.31 -20.77
N GLY A 100 13.92 -24.49 -20.19
CA GLY A 100 13.88 -24.71 -18.76
C GLY A 100 14.91 -23.87 -18.01
N LEU A 101 16.14 -23.79 -18.51
CA LEU A 101 17.19 -22.94 -17.93
C LEU A 101 16.82 -21.46 -18.02
N VAL A 102 16.34 -21.00 -19.18
CA VAL A 102 15.88 -19.62 -19.35
C VAL A 102 14.76 -19.30 -18.36
N SER A 103 13.74 -20.16 -18.28
CA SER A 103 12.62 -20.01 -17.34
C SER A 103 13.09 -19.94 -15.89
N MET A 104 13.99 -20.83 -15.48
CA MET A 104 14.57 -20.85 -14.13
C MET A 104 15.23 -19.49 -13.80
N THR A 105 16.03 -18.93 -14.71
CA THR A 105 16.69 -17.64 -14.48
C THR A 105 15.69 -16.49 -14.32
N VAL A 106 14.65 -16.44 -15.16
CA VAL A 106 13.61 -15.41 -15.10
C VAL A 106 12.82 -15.51 -13.78
N ILE A 107 12.47 -16.73 -13.35
CA ILE A 107 11.79 -16.97 -12.08
C ILE A 107 12.65 -16.48 -10.92
N LEU A 108 13.94 -16.84 -10.90
CA LEU A 108 14.87 -16.41 -9.83
C LEU A 108 14.98 -14.88 -9.76
N ILE A 109 15.09 -14.21 -10.91
CA ILE A 109 15.11 -12.73 -10.97
C ILE A 109 13.79 -12.15 -10.45
N GLY A 110 12.65 -12.71 -10.87
CA GLY A 110 11.33 -12.28 -10.44
C GLY A 110 11.12 -12.43 -8.93
N VAL A 111 11.43 -13.61 -8.39
CA VAL A 111 11.37 -13.89 -6.94
C VAL A 111 12.28 -12.95 -6.17
N ASN A 112 13.50 -12.71 -6.64
CA ASN A 112 14.43 -11.80 -5.97
C ASN A 112 13.95 -10.35 -6.02
N LYS A 113 13.29 -9.93 -7.11
CA LYS A 113 12.70 -8.60 -7.23
C LYS A 113 11.50 -8.42 -6.30
N ILE A 114 10.61 -9.41 -6.23
CA ILE A 114 9.46 -9.40 -5.31
C ILE A 114 9.93 -9.35 -3.85
N ARG A 115 10.93 -10.16 -3.48
CA ARG A 115 11.51 -10.16 -2.12
C ARG A 115 12.11 -8.82 -1.72
N ARG A 116 12.56 -8.02 -2.69
CA ARG A 116 13.11 -6.66 -2.45
C ARG A 116 12.03 -5.58 -2.40
N LEU A 117 10.79 -5.87 -2.80
CA LEU A 117 9.67 -4.95 -2.60
C LEU A 117 9.30 -4.99 -1.12
N ASN A 118 9.72 -3.98 -0.36
CA ASN A 118 9.23 -3.74 0.99
C ASN A 118 7.74 -3.37 0.92
N LEU A 119 6.88 -4.37 1.00
CA LEU A 119 5.42 -4.20 1.03
C LEU A 119 4.90 -3.77 2.41
N ALA A 120 5.79 -3.54 3.38
CA ALA A 120 5.48 -2.92 4.65
C ALA A 120 6.43 -1.71 4.83
N PRO A 121 5.92 -0.52 5.20
CA PRO A 121 6.78 0.53 5.71
C PRO A 121 7.25 0.09 7.10
N ALA A 122 8.32 -0.72 7.15
CA ALA A 122 8.87 -1.26 8.39
C ALA A 122 9.21 -0.16 9.40
N GLN A 123 9.63 1.01 8.90
CA GLN A 123 9.94 2.18 9.70
C GLN A 123 8.72 2.77 10.42
N THR A 124 7.51 2.64 9.85
CA THR A 124 6.26 3.12 10.47
C THR A 124 5.75 2.16 11.53
N ILE A 125 6.02 0.86 11.42
CA ILE A 125 5.61 -0.11 12.42
C ILE A 125 6.50 -0.01 13.67
N GLU A 126 7.80 0.26 13.50
CA GLU A 126 8.75 0.38 14.60
C GLU A 126 8.47 1.61 15.48
N THR A 127 8.18 2.76 14.87
CA THR A 127 7.76 3.98 15.61
C THR A 127 6.42 3.81 16.34
N LEU A 128 5.48 3.04 15.79
CA LEU A 128 4.19 2.75 16.45
C LEU A 128 4.30 1.75 17.61
N ILE A 129 5.38 0.95 17.66
CA ILE A 129 5.64 0.03 18.78
C ILE A 129 6.36 0.77 19.92
N GLU A 130 7.29 1.67 19.59
CA GLU A 130 7.97 2.53 20.57
C GLU A 130 6.98 3.42 21.35
N ASP A 131 6.00 4.00 20.65
CA ASP A 131 4.94 4.82 21.29
C ASP A 131 4.10 4.03 22.31
N LYS A 132 3.90 2.72 22.08
CA LYS A 132 3.18 1.84 23.03
C LYS A 132 3.99 1.57 24.29
N GLU A 133 5.31 1.50 24.20
CA GLU A 133 6.19 1.28 25.34
C GLU A 133 6.31 2.53 26.20
N TRP A 134 6.34 3.71 25.59
CA TRP A 134 6.34 4.99 26.32
C TRP A 134 5.03 5.20 27.10
N LEU A 135 3.88 4.89 26.50
CA LEU A 135 2.57 4.97 27.18
C LEU A 135 2.43 4.00 28.35
N LYS A 136 3.08 2.82 28.30
CA LYS A 136 3.11 1.87 29.42
C LYS A 136 4.02 2.30 30.57
N GLN A 137 4.97 3.21 30.35
CA GLN A 137 5.85 3.72 31.42
C GLN A 137 5.20 4.88 32.20
N LEU A 138 4.17 5.51 31.65
CA LEU A 138 3.46 6.65 32.24
C LEU A 138 2.21 6.27 33.05
N THR A 139 1.84 4.98 33.07
CA THR A 139 0.76 4.42 33.92
C THR A 139 1.38 3.49 34.95
#